data_AF-A0A924XQR8-F1
#
_entry.id   AF-A0A924XQR8-F1
#
_cell.length_a   1.000
_cell.length_b   1.000
_cell.length_c   1.000
_cell.angle_alpha   90.00
_cell.angle_beta   90.00
_cell.angle_gamma   90.00
#
_symmetry.space_group_name_H-M   'P 1'
#
loop_
_entity.id
_entity.type
_entity.pdbx_description
1 polymer ?
#
loop_
_entity_poly.entity_id
_entity_poly.type
_entity_poly.pdbx_seq_one_letter_code
_entity_poly.pdbx_strand_id
1 'polypeptide(L)' 'LNRARDLLDSSALPVEAVAEACGFGTAAAMRHHFRTALGASPAAYRARSVSRTPNAAA' A
#
# COMPACT_ATOMS: atom_id res chain seq x y z
N LEU A 1 -8.89 4.51 0.53
CA LEU A 1 -7.87 3.86 -0.33
C LEU A 1 -6.79 4.82 -0.82
N ASN A 2 -7.11 6.05 -1.21
CA ASN A 2 -6.13 7.02 -1.74
C ASN A 2 -4.91 7.20 -0.83
N ARG A 3 -5.11 7.57 0.44
CA ARG A 3 -4.02 7.71 1.43
C ARG A 3 -3.14 6.46 1.55
N ALA A 4 -3.74 5.28 1.44
CA ALA A 4 -3.01 4.02 1.54
C ALA A 4 -2.15 3.75 0.30
N ARG A 5 -2.63 4.16 -0.88
CA ARG A 5 -1.84 4.10 -2.13
C ARG A 5 -0.67 5.09 -2.08
N ASP A 6 -0.92 6.31 -1.62
CA ASP A 6 0.10 7.33 -1.46
C ASP A 6 1.23 6.83 -0.54
N LEU A 7 0.88 6.27 0.63
CA LEU A 7 1.87 5.70 1.56
C LEU A 7 2.59 4.47 1.00
N LEU A 8 1.92 3.62 0.22
CA LEU A 8 2.57 2.47 -0.42
C LEU A 8 3.59 2.90 -1.47
N ASP A 9 3.31 4.00 -2.18
CA ASP A 9 4.14 4.55 -3.25
C ASP A 9 5.25 5.48 -2.72
N SER A 10 5.01 6.20 -1.61
CA SER A 10 5.95 7.18 -1.06
C SER A 10 6.80 6.65 0.10
N SER A 11 6.57 5.42 0.58
CA SER A 11 7.27 4.88 1.75
C SER A 11 7.52 3.38 1.68
N ALA A 12 8.57 2.96 2.39
CA ALA A 12 8.91 1.56 2.62
C ALA A 12 8.18 0.93 3.82
N LEU A 13 7.13 1.59 4.36
CA LEU A 13 6.42 1.10 5.55
C LEU A 13 5.81 -0.30 5.30
N PRO A 14 5.83 -1.22 6.28
CA PRO A 14 5.13 -2.49 6.15
C PRO A 14 3.62 -2.27 5.96
N VAL A 15 2.95 -3.23 5.31
CA VAL A 15 1.52 -3.11 4.96
C VAL A 15 0.66 -2.95 6.23
N GLU A 16 1.07 -3.57 7.33
CA GLU A 16 0.48 -3.44 8.66
C GLU A 16 0.53 -1.99 9.15
N ALA A 17 1.67 -1.32 9.06
CA ALA A 17 1.81 0.09 9.47
C ALA A 17 0.98 1.03 8.58
N VAL A 18 0.92 0.76 7.27
CA VAL A 18 0.05 1.52 6.36
C VAL A 18 -1.42 1.32 6.70
N ALA A 19 -1.81 0.11 7.08
CA ALA A 19 -3.18 -0.22 7.47
C ALA A 19 -3.62 0.57 8.70
N GLU A 20 -2.78 0.61 9.74
CA GLU A 20 -2.99 1.43 10.94
C GLU A 20 -3.06 2.92 10.61
N ALA A 21 -2.08 3.44 9.85
CA ALA A 21 -2.00 4.85 9.48
C ALA A 21 -3.17 5.34 8.60
N CYS A 22 -3.91 4.42 7.99
CA CYS A 22 -5.09 4.71 7.17
C CYS A 22 -6.41 4.39 7.85
N GLY A 23 -6.40 3.90 9.10
CA GLY A 23 -7.59 3.57 9.87
C GLY A 23 -8.27 2.25 9.51
N PHE A 24 -7.55 1.30 8.89
CA PHE A 24 -8.09 -0.04 8.62
C PHE A 24 -8.00 -0.99 9.83
N GLY A 25 -7.15 -0.66 10.82
CA GLY A 25 -6.90 -1.44 12.03
C GLY A 25 -6.16 -2.76 11.82
N THR A 26 -6.26 -3.40 10.65
CA THR A 26 -5.45 -4.58 10.32
C THR A 26 -5.07 -4.61 8.84
N ALA A 27 -3.94 -5.24 8.53
CA ALA A 27 -3.55 -5.52 7.16
C ALA A 27 -4.56 -6.42 6.43
N ALA A 28 -5.29 -7.29 7.13
CA ALA A 28 -6.34 -8.12 6.54
C ALA A 28 -7.53 -7.29 6.03
N ALA A 29 -8.01 -6.34 6.84
CA ALA A 29 -9.07 -5.41 6.43
C ALA A 29 -8.63 -4.58 5.23
N MET A 30 -7.42 -4.01 5.28
CA MET A 30 -6.87 -3.27 4.15
C MET A 30 -6.76 -4.13 2.88
N ARG A 31 -6.28 -5.38 2.99
CA ARG A 31 -6.22 -6.35 1.88
C ARG A 31 -7.59 -6.62 1.28
N HIS A 32 -8.63 -6.76 2.10
CA HIS A 32 -10.00 -6.93 1.63
C HIS A 32 -10.45 -5.72 0.81
N HIS A 33 -10.31 -4.50 1.34
CA HIS A 33 -10.67 -3.27 0.61
C HIS A 33 -9.89 -3.11 -0.70
N PHE A 34 -8.59 -3.42 -0.68
CA PHE A 34 -7.74 -3.38 -1.87
C PHE A 34 -8.20 -4.37 -2.94
N ARG A 35 -8.51 -5.61 -2.55
CA ARG A 35 -9.00 -6.63 -3.49
C ARG A 35 -10.36 -6.22 -4.07
N THR A 36 -11.27 -5.71 -3.25
CA THR A 36 -12.61 -5.27 -3.71
C THR A 36 -12.54 -4.08 -4.66
N ALA A 37 -11.63 -3.13 -4.43
CA ALA A 37 -11.57 -1.90 -5.23
C ALA A 37 -10.60 -1.94 -6.42
N LEU A 38 -9.49 -2.69 -6.31
CA LEU A 38 -8.39 -2.70 -7.29
C LEU A 38 -8.08 -4.09 -7.85
N GLY A 39 -8.72 -5.15 -7.33
CA GLY A 39 -8.45 -6.52 -7.76
C GLY A 39 -7.07 -7.06 -7.37
N ALA A 40 -6.30 -6.32 -6.56
CA ALA A 40 -4.93 -6.66 -6.19
C ALA A 40 -4.68 -6.42 -4.69
N SER A 41 -3.68 -7.10 -4.12
CA SER A 41 -3.26 -6.85 -2.74
C SER A 41 -2.38 -5.58 -2.64
N PRO A 42 -2.27 -4.95 -1.46
CA PRO A 42 -1.35 -3.83 -1.23
C PRO A 42 0.11 -4.15 -1.60
N ALA A 43 0.56 -5.37 -1.30
CA ALA A 43 1.92 -5.82 -1.61
C ALA A 43 2.14 -5.95 -3.12
N ALA A 44 1.17 -6.50 -3.86
CA ALA A 44 1.22 -6.57 -5.32
C ALA A 44 1.16 -5.16 -5.96
N TYR A 45 0.36 -4.26 -5.38
CA TYR A 45 0.31 -2.86 -5.79
C TYR A 45 1.68 -2.19 -5.62
N ARG A 46 2.34 -2.35 -4.46
CA ARG A 46 3.69 -1.82 -4.20
C ARG A 46 4.76 -2.43 -5.12
N ALA A 47 4.74 -3.74 -5.36
CA ALA A 47 5.68 -4.37 -6.27
C ALA A 47 5.60 -3.79 -7.70
N ARG A 48 4.40 -3.40 -8.12
CA ARG A 48 4.15 -2.74 -9.42
C ARG A 48 4.58 -1.27 -9.44
N SER A 49 4.60 -0.56 -8.30
CA SER A 49 5.11 0.81 -8.26
C SER A 49 6.63 0.88 -8.19
N VAL A 50 7.28 -0.08 -7.53
CA VAL A 50 8.76 -0.18 -7.51
C VAL A 50 9.35 -0.38 -8.91
N SER A 51 8.60 -1.02 -9.83
CA SER A 51 9.01 -1.16 -11.24
C SER A 51 8.85 0.13 -12.06
N ARG A 52 8.23 1.19 -11.53
CA ARG A 52 8.11 2.49 -12.22
C ARG A 52 9.19 3.49 -11.83
N THR A 53 9.94 3.32 -10.73
CA THR A 53 11.07 4.20 -10.39
C THR A 53 11.99 3.57 -9.33
N PRO A 54 13.26 3.26 -9.64
CA PRO A 54 14.31 3.15 -8.64
C PRO A 54 15.00 4.52 -8.49
N ASN A 55 14.35 5.51 -7.89
CA ASN A 55 15.03 6.72 -7.38
C ASN A 55 14.10 7.60 -6.54
N ALA A 56 14.40 7.74 -5.25
CA ALA A 56 14.61 9.02 -4.56
C ALA A 56 14.45 8.82 -3.04
N ALA A 57 15.51 8.33 -2.41
CA ALA A 57 15.86 8.72 -1.05
C ALA A 57 17.38 8.92 -1.05
N ALA A 58 17.75 10.15 -0.71
CA ALA A 58 19.10 10.69 -0.59
C ALA A 58 20.01 9.90 0.34
#